data_AF-A0A1I3GFQ6-F1
#
_entry.id   AF-A0A1I3GFQ6-F1
#
_cell.length_a   1.000
_cell.length_b   1.000
_cell.length_c   1.000
_cell.angle_alpha   90.00
_cell.angle_beta   90.00
_cell.angle_gamma   90.00
#
_symmetry.space_group_name_H-M   'P 1'
#
loop_
_entity.id
_entity.type
_entity.pdbx_description
1 polymer ?
#
loop_
_entity_poly.entity_id
_entity_poly.type
_entity_poly.pdbx_seq_one_letter_code
_entity_poly.pdbx_strand_id
1 'polypeptide(L)'
;MTERPTQPSTQRTATTGTKATAKPPAPAKPAADRGADETAVRPPLTERIQAKLSSARSEHVANAEPESKTKASKAAAGAKPPRRARLRLTRIDPWSVMKTAFLLSIAFGIVTVVSVLMVWSVLGAAGVWDSINQTIQESIGGPETANLDVENYVGTSRVLGFTMLVAAVDVVLLTAIATLGAFLYNMAAALLGGIEVTLSEDN
;
A
#
# COMPACT_ATOMS: atom_id res chain seq x y z
N MET A 1 6.66 -42.19 49.80
CA MET A 1 7.94 -42.78 50.23
C MET A 1 8.80 -43.00 48.99
N THR A 2 9.77 -42.09 48.82
CA THR A 2 11.08 -42.26 48.17
C THR A 2 11.12 -42.73 46.70
N GLU A 3 11.21 -41.74 45.80
CA GLU A 3 11.57 -41.93 44.39
C GLU A 3 13.05 -42.29 44.19
N ARG A 4 13.30 -43.03 43.12
CA ARG A 4 14.52 -43.75 42.73
C ARG A 4 15.41 -42.88 41.82
N PRO A 5 16.75 -42.85 41.98
CA PRO A 5 17.59 -41.95 41.19
C PRO A 5 18.14 -42.57 39.89
N THR A 6 18.08 -41.75 38.83
CA THR A 6 19.06 -41.50 37.74
C THR A 6 19.67 -42.64 36.89
N GLN A 7 19.41 -42.55 35.58
CA GLN A 7 20.19 -43.01 34.41
C GLN A 7 20.97 -41.80 33.80
N PRO A 8 21.80 -41.93 32.73
CA PRO A 8 22.57 -43.05 32.19
C PRO A 8 24.03 -42.68 31.76
N SER A 9 24.79 -43.74 31.44
CA SER A 9 26.14 -43.75 30.88
C SER A 9 26.20 -43.28 29.41
N THR A 10 27.15 -42.40 29.07
CA THR A 10 27.45 -41.94 27.71
C THR A 10 28.20 -43.02 26.93
N GLN A 11 27.58 -43.58 25.88
CA GLN A 11 28.23 -44.51 24.94
C GLN A 11 28.49 -43.85 23.59
N ARG A 12 29.73 -44.04 23.15
CA ARG A 12 30.41 -43.59 21.94
C ARG A 12 30.07 -44.51 20.76
N THR A 13 29.51 -43.97 19.68
CA THR A 13 29.61 -44.55 18.34
C THR A 13 29.34 -43.47 17.29
N ALA A 14 30.33 -43.16 16.45
CA ALA A 14 30.14 -42.37 15.24
C ALA A 14 30.78 -43.10 14.06
N THR A 15 29.96 -43.21 13.02
CA THR A 15 30.05 -44.06 11.84
C THR A 15 30.97 -43.47 10.76
N THR A 16 31.56 -44.41 10.02
CA THR A 16 32.38 -44.34 8.80
C THR A 16 31.86 -43.43 7.68
N GLY A 17 32.81 -42.71 7.06
CA GLY A 17 32.92 -42.63 5.59
C GLY A 17 32.62 -41.28 4.93
N THR A 18 33.64 -40.63 4.34
CA THR A 18 33.65 -40.19 2.93
C THR A 18 35.04 -39.70 2.51
N LYS A 19 35.38 -40.11 1.28
CA LYS A 19 36.65 -40.07 0.55
C LYS A 19 36.88 -38.69 -0.08
N ALA A 20 38.06 -38.10 0.08
CA ALA A 20 38.53 -37.00 -0.76
C ALA A 20 40.05 -37.10 -1.00
N THR A 21 40.40 -37.25 -2.27
CA THR A 21 41.71 -37.39 -2.90
C THR A 21 42.60 -36.16 -2.70
N ALA A 22 43.83 -36.38 -2.19
CA ALA A 22 44.87 -35.37 -2.02
C ALA A 22 45.68 -35.12 -3.31
N LYS A 23 45.95 -33.86 -3.61
CA LYS A 23 46.74 -33.33 -4.74
C LYS A 23 48.23 -33.17 -4.32
N PRO A 24 49.23 -33.36 -5.20
CA PRO A 24 50.65 -33.43 -4.79
C PRO A 24 51.29 -32.06 -4.47
N PRO A 25 52.40 -32.02 -3.71
CA PRO A 25 53.04 -30.79 -3.26
C PRO A 25 54.01 -30.23 -4.32
N ALA A 26 54.00 -28.92 -4.52
CA ALA A 26 54.97 -28.19 -5.34
C ALA A 26 56.05 -27.53 -4.43
N PRO A 27 57.31 -27.43 -4.89
CA PRO A 27 58.48 -27.23 -4.03
C PRO A 27 58.72 -25.76 -3.64
N ALA A 28 59.42 -25.60 -2.52
CA ALA A 28 59.74 -24.33 -1.88
C ALA A 28 61.05 -23.67 -2.39
N LYS A 29 61.09 -22.34 -2.13
CA LYS A 29 62.20 -21.36 -1.99
C LYS A 29 62.48 -20.41 -3.17
N PRO A 30 63.06 -19.20 -2.93
CA PRO A 30 63.51 -18.61 -1.65
C PRO A 30 63.00 -17.18 -1.36
N ALA A 31 63.18 -16.76 -0.11
CA ALA A 31 62.94 -15.42 0.41
C ALA A 31 63.86 -14.35 -0.21
N ALA A 32 63.24 -13.25 -0.63
CA ALA A 32 63.75 -11.88 -0.82
C ALA A 32 62.47 -11.03 -0.90
N ASP A 33 62.26 -9.87 -0.31
CA ASP A 33 63.09 -8.87 0.33
C ASP A 33 62.14 -8.05 1.24
N ARG A 34 62.68 -7.48 2.32
CA ARG A 34 61.94 -6.55 3.20
C ARG A 34 61.96 -5.17 2.54
N GLY A 35 60.79 -4.58 2.29
CA GLY A 35 60.76 -3.15 1.98
C GLY A 35 59.40 -2.59 1.59
N ALA A 36 59.06 -1.47 2.25
CA ALA A 36 58.05 -0.48 1.88
C ALA A 36 56.57 -0.84 2.12
N ASP A 37 56.17 -0.54 3.35
CA ASP A 37 54.86 -0.02 3.76
C ASP A 37 54.29 0.98 2.72
N GLU A 38 53.51 0.49 1.74
CA GLU A 38 52.77 1.35 0.83
C GLU A 38 51.53 1.87 1.56
N THR A 39 51.77 2.93 2.34
CA THR A 39 50.74 3.73 2.97
C THR A 39 49.78 4.19 1.88
N ALA A 40 48.59 3.60 1.82
CA ALA A 40 47.53 4.06 0.94
C ALA A 40 47.22 5.53 1.26
N VAL A 41 47.79 6.45 0.49
CA VAL A 41 47.51 7.89 0.59
C VAL A 41 46.05 8.05 0.19
N ARG A 42 45.18 8.06 1.20
CA ARG A 42 43.76 8.36 1.00
C ARG A 42 43.71 9.78 0.45
N PRO A 43 43.11 10.03 -0.72
CA PRO A 43 43.03 11.37 -1.27
C PRO A 43 42.34 12.29 -0.25
N PRO A 44 42.79 13.55 -0.14
CA PRO A 44 42.26 14.50 0.82
C PRO A 44 40.74 14.58 0.71
N LEU A 45 40.08 14.76 1.85
CA LEU A 45 38.62 14.74 1.99
C LEU A 45 37.96 15.70 0.98
N THR A 46 38.57 16.84 0.72
CA THR A 46 38.17 17.83 -0.28
C THR A 46 38.10 17.26 -1.70
N GLU A 47 39.08 16.46 -2.11
CA GLU A 47 39.14 15.87 -3.45
C GLU A 47 38.11 14.75 -3.62
N ARG A 48 37.82 14.03 -2.52
CA ARG A 48 36.75 13.01 -2.49
C ARG A 48 35.35 13.64 -2.52
N ILE A 49 35.17 14.78 -1.86
CA ILE A 49 33.92 15.56 -1.95
C ILE A 49 33.76 16.11 -3.36
N GLN A 50 34.82 16.67 -3.94
CA GLN A 50 34.78 17.23 -5.29
C GLN A 50 34.50 16.15 -6.34
N ALA A 51 35.09 14.96 -6.20
CA ALA A 51 34.82 13.80 -7.06
C ALA A 51 33.39 13.25 -6.91
N LYS A 52 32.83 13.23 -5.69
CA LYS A 52 31.43 12.84 -5.48
C LYS A 52 30.44 13.90 -5.96
N LEU A 53 30.79 15.18 -5.84
CA LEU A 53 29.96 16.29 -6.31
C LEU A 53 29.98 16.36 -7.84
N SER A 54 31.13 16.09 -8.48
CA SER A 54 31.21 16.00 -9.94
C SER A 54 30.48 14.77 -10.47
N SER A 55 30.58 13.61 -9.81
CA SER A 55 29.82 12.41 -10.21
C SER A 55 28.31 12.61 -10.05
N ALA A 56 27.87 13.22 -8.94
CA ALA A 56 26.47 13.53 -8.71
C ALA A 56 25.95 14.57 -9.71
N ARG A 57 26.77 15.54 -10.10
CA ARG A 57 26.42 16.53 -11.15
C ARG A 57 26.33 15.88 -12.52
N SER A 58 27.25 14.98 -12.87
CA SER A 58 27.18 14.22 -14.13
C SER A 58 25.97 13.29 -14.19
N GLU A 59 25.59 12.67 -13.07
CA GLU A 59 24.39 11.84 -12.96
C GLU A 59 23.11 12.69 -13.07
N HIS A 60 23.11 13.89 -12.48
CA HIS A 60 21.97 14.81 -12.55
C HIS A 60 21.81 15.44 -13.94
N VAL A 61 22.91 15.69 -14.67
CA VAL A 61 22.91 16.17 -16.06
C VAL A 61 22.50 15.06 -17.03
N ALA A 62 22.92 13.81 -16.79
CA ALA A 62 22.48 12.65 -17.57
C ALA A 62 20.97 12.39 -17.47
N ASN A 63 20.35 12.78 -16.34
CA ASN A 63 18.90 12.74 -16.16
C ASN A 63 18.17 14.00 -16.65
N ALA A 64 18.88 15.09 -16.97
CA ALA A 64 18.28 16.40 -17.28
C ALA A 64 18.33 16.81 -18.77
N GLU A 65 19.15 16.18 -19.61
CA GLU A 65 19.22 16.50 -21.05
C GLU A 65 18.88 15.29 -21.94
N PRO A 66 17.63 15.17 -22.43
CA PRO A 66 17.27 14.16 -23.41
C PRO A 66 17.42 14.69 -24.84
N GLU A 67 18.50 15.40 -25.21
CA GLU A 67 18.71 15.79 -26.61
C GLU A 67 20.20 15.81 -27.00
N SER A 68 20.72 14.66 -27.45
CA SER A 68 21.69 14.66 -28.54
C SER A 68 21.23 13.67 -29.62
N LYS A 69 20.62 14.22 -30.67
CA LYS A 69 19.96 13.48 -31.77
C LYS A 69 20.90 12.53 -32.55
N THR A 70 22.21 12.60 -32.33
CA THR A 70 23.18 11.70 -32.99
C THR A 70 23.52 10.45 -32.14
N LYS A 71 23.31 10.46 -30.81
CA LYS A 71 23.34 9.23 -30.00
C LYS A 71 21.98 8.54 -29.91
N ALA A 72 20.90 9.27 -30.20
CA ALA A 72 19.54 8.72 -30.29
C ALA A 72 19.39 7.65 -31.38
N SER A 73 20.09 7.75 -32.52
CA SER A 73 20.01 6.72 -33.57
C SER A 73 20.66 5.38 -33.16
N LYS A 74 21.72 5.42 -32.34
CA LYS A 74 22.37 4.20 -31.83
C LYS A 74 21.72 3.67 -30.54
N ALA A 75 21.00 4.52 -29.80
CA ALA A 75 20.16 4.14 -28.67
C ALA A 75 18.76 3.63 -29.10
N ALA A 76 18.24 4.07 -30.24
CA ALA A 76 16.97 3.59 -30.81
C ALA A 76 17.07 2.16 -31.38
N ALA A 77 18.27 1.71 -31.76
CA ALA A 77 18.54 0.29 -32.05
C ALA A 77 18.62 -0.58 -30.76
N GLY A 78 18.49 0.04 -29.58
CA GLY A 78 18.50 -0.60 -28.28
C GLY A 78 17.29 -0.23 -27.43
N ALA A 79 16.16 0.13 -28.04
CA ALA A 79 14.87 0.19 -27.36
C ALA A 79 14.57 -1.21 -26.81
N LYS A 80 15.00 -1.46 -25.56
CA LYS A 80 14.76 -2.72 -24.88
C LYS A 80 13.24 -2.93 -24.88
N PRO A 81 12.73 -4.07 -25.38
CA PRO A 81 11.31 -4.34 -25.35
C PRO A 81 10.82 -4.20 -23.89
N PRO A 82 9.61 -3.66 -23.67
CA PRO A 82 9.09 -3.39 -22.33
C PRO A 82 9.22 -4.67 -21.49
N ARG A 83 10.00 -4.59 -20.41
CA ARG A 83 10.31 -5.79 -19.63
C ARG A 83 9.09 -6.13 -18.80
N ARG A 84 8.35 -7.15 -19.24
CA ARG A 84 7.23 -7.70 -18.47
C ARG A 84 7.78 -8.36 -17.21
N ALA A 85 7.64 -7.68 -16.08
CA ALA A 85 7.94 -8.25 -14.78
C ALA A 85 6.67 -8.89 -14.21
N ARG A 86 6.73 -10.18 -13.86
CA ARG A 86 5.69 -10.87 -13.11
C ARG A 86 5.93 -10.61 -11.63
N LEU A 87 5.10 -9.77 -11.01
CA LEU A 87 5.18 -9.52 -9.57
C LEU A 87 4.03 -10.26 -8.89
N ARG A 88 4.28 -10.83 -7.72
CA ARG A 88 3.22 -11.38 -6.87
C ARG A 88 2.92 -10.37 -5.78
N LEU A 89 1.67 -9.95 -5.67
CA LEU A 89 1.19 -9.21 -4.51
C LEU A 89 1.04 -10.22 -3.37
N THR A 90 2.04 -10.24 -2.49
CA THR A 90 2.10 -11.18 -1.35
C THR A 90 1.66 -10.55 -0.04
N ARG A 91 1.64 -9.21 0.03
CA ARG A 91 1.26 -8.46 1.23
C ARG A 91 0.69 -7.10 0.85
N ILE A 92 -0.34 -6.69 1.60
CA ILE A 92 -0.90 -5.34 1.58
C ILE A 92 -0.62 -4.69 2.93
N ASP A 93 -0.03 -3.50 2.92
CA ASP A 93 0.28 -2.79 4.17
C ASP A 93 -0.99 -2.14 4.77
N PRO A 94 -1.41 -2.56 5.98
CA PRO A 94 -2.66 -2.07 6.58
C PRO A 94 -2.68 -0.57 6.80
N TRP A 95 -1.52 0.05 7.03
CA TRP A 95 -1.40 1.50 7.20
C TRP A 95 -1.75 2.27 5.93
N SER A 96 -1.39 1.74 4.76
CA SER A 96 -1.77 2.35 3.48
C SER A 96 -3.27 2.19 3.26
N VAL A 97 -3.83 1.01 3.52
CA VAL A 97 -5.27 0.76 3.37
C VAL A 97 -6.09 1.62 4.31
N MET A 98 -5.65 1.79 5.57
CA MET A 98 -6.32 2.69 6.51
C MET A 98 -6.44 4.10 5.94
N LYS A 99 -5.38 4.64 5.33
CA LYS A 99 -5.37 5.99 4.77
C LYS A 99 -6.21 6.10 3.50
N THR A 100 -6.03 5.18 2.55
CA THR A 100 -6.75 5.24 1.27
C THR A 100 -8.23 4.93 1.46
N ALA A 101 -8.57 4.00 2.35
CA ALA A 101 -9.95 3.70 2.70
C ALA A 101 -10.60 4.87 3.44
N PHE A 102 -9.93 5.51 4.39
CA PHE A 102 -10.48 6.68 5.08
C PHE A 102 -10.83 7.82 4.10
N LEU A 103 -9.95 8.11 3.15
CA LEU A 103 -10.21 9.13 2.12
C LEU A 103 -11.35 8.73 1.18
N LEU A 104 -11.33 7.49 0.67
CA LEU A 104 -12.39 6.94 -0.18
C LEU A 104 -13.74 6.97 0.55
N SER A 105 -13.71 6.65 1.83
CA SER A 105 -14.88 6.57 2.68
C SER A 105 -15.50 7.94 2.94
N ILE A 106 -14.68 8.97 3.22
CA ILE A 106 -15.16 10.36 3.27
C ILE A 106 -15.78 10.78 1.94
N ALA A 107 -15.16 10.42 0.81
CA ALA A 107 -15.73 10.72 -0.51
C ALA A 107 -17.13 10.09 -0.67
N PHE A 108 -17.30 8.82 -0.29
CA PHE A 108 -18.60 8.15 -0.27
C PHE A 108 -19.61 8.83 0.66
N GLY A 109 -19.17 9.24 1.86
CA GLY A 109 -20.01 9.98 2.80
C GLY A 109 -20.53 11.29 2.20
N ILE A 110 -19.65 12.07 1.56
CA ILE A 110 -20.03 13.34 0.89
C ILE A 110 -20.98 13.06 -0.28
N VAL A 111 -20.67 12.09 -1.13
CA VAL A 111 -21.54 11.71 -2.26
C VAL A 111 -22.93 11.33 -1.77
N THR A 112 -23.03 10.59 -0.66
CA THR A 112 -24.32 10.18 -0.08
C THR A 112 -25.12 11.38 0.41
N VAL A 113 -24.50 12.31 1.15
CA VAL A 113 -25.15 13.54 1.62
C VAL A 113 -25.63 14.39 0.44
N VAL A 114 -24.79 14.60 -0.57
CA VAL A 114 -25.14 15.36 -1.77
C VAL A 114 -26.27 14.68 -2.53
N SER A 115 -26.22 13.35 -2.65
CA SER A 115 -27.27 12.56 -3.32
C SER A 115 -28.62 12.72 -2.62
N VAL A 116 -28.66 12.60 -1.28
CA VAL A 116 -29.90 12.79 -0.51
C VAL A 116 -30.38 14.23 -0.59
N LEU A 117 -29.48 15.22 -0.50
CA LEU A 117 -29.83 16.63 -0.65
C LEU A 117 -30.46 16.90 -2.02
N MET A 118 -29.92 16.31 -3.08
CA MET A 118 -30.41 16.48 -4.44
C MET A 118 -31.80 15.84 -4.60
N VAL A 119 -31.98 14.61 -4.12
CA VAL A 119 -33.30 13.93 -4.09
C VAL A 119 -34.31 14.77 -3.32
N TRP A 120 -33.96 15.22 -2.12
CA TRP A 120 -34.85 15.99 -1.26
C TRP A 120 -35.26 17.32 -1.89
N SER A 121 -34.31 18.01 -2.53
CA SER A 121 -34.59 19.26 -3.25
C SER A 121 -35.57 19.06 -4.39
N VAL A 122 -35.45 17.94 -5.12
CA VAL A 122 -36.38 17.59 -6.22
C VAL A 122 -37.77 17.29 -5.67
N LEU A 123 -37.89 16.58 -4.54
CA LEU A 123 -39.18 16.32 -3.90
C LEU A 123 -39.88 17.61 -3.47
N GLY A 124 -39.14 18.56 -2.90
CA GLY A 124 -39.67 19.88 -2.55
C GLY A 124 -40.12 20.66 -3.78
N ALA A 125 -39.31 20.71 -4.83
CA ALA A 125 -39.65 21.39 -6.08
C ALA A 125 -40.86 20.75 -6.81
N ALA A 126 -41.07 19.45 -6.64
CA ALA A 126 -42.20 18.72 -7.21
C ALA A 126 -43.52 18.92 -6.43
N GLY A 127 -43.52 19.64 -5.29
CA GLY A 127 -44.72 19.86 -4.48
C GLY A 127 -45.24 18.59 -3.79
N VAL A 128 -44.35 17.61 -3.55
CA VAL A 128 -44.72 16.34 -2.91
C VAL A 128 -45.25 16.58 -1.49
N TRP A 129 -44.66 17.52 -0.75
CA TRP A 129 -45.09 17.89 0.60
C TRP A 129 -46.51 18.47 0.63
N ASP A 130 -46.82 19.36 -0.30
CA ASP A 130 -48.16 19.94 -0.45
C ASP A 130 -49.21 18.85 -0.73
N SER A 131 -48.89 17.93 -1.65
CA SER A 131 -49.79 16.82 -2.02
C SER A 131 -50.06 15.87 -0.85
N ILE A 132 -49.05 15.59 -0.03
CA ILE A 132 -49.18 14.76 1.18
C ILE A 132 -50.03 15.48 2.22
N ASN A 133 -49.75 16.76 2.49
CA ASN A 133 -50.51 17.56 3.44
C ASN A 133 -51.98 17.67 3.03
N GLN A 134 -52.28 17.85 1.73
CA GLN A 134 -53.64 17.87 1.21
C GLN A 134 -54.35 16.52 1.44
N THR A 135 -53.71 15.40 1.11
CA THR A 135 -54.28 14.05 1.29
C THR A 135 -54.61 13.76 2.76
N ILE A 136 -53.75 14.20 3.68
CA ILE A 136 -53.95 14.02 5.13
C ILE A 136 -55.13 14.87 5.62
N GLN A 137 -55.24 16.11 5.16
CA GLN A 137 -56.37 16.98 5.50
C GLN A 137 -57.70 16.40 5.01
N GLU A 138 -57.73 15.85 3.79
CA GLU A 138 -58.90 15.20 3.20
C GLU A 138 -59.29 13.90 3.92
N SER A 139 -58.32 13.11 4.39
CA SER A 139 -58.59 11.80 5.02
C SER A 139 -58.89 11.88 6.53
N ILE A 140 -58.28 12.80 7.27
CA ILE A 140 -58.36 12.83 8.74
C ILE A 140 -59.36 13.88 9.24
N GLY A 141 -59.70 14.89 8.42
CA GLY A 141 -60.88 15.75 8.59
C GLY A 141 -61.18 16.23 10.01
N GLY A 142 -60.54 17.30 10.47
CA GLY A 142 -60.90 17.97 11.72
C GLY A 142 -60.04 19.20 12.01
N PRO A 143 -60.55 20.20 12.74
CA PRO A 143 -59.80 21.43 13.06
C PRO A 143 -58.49 21.18 13.83
N GLU A 144 -58.32 19.99 14.44
CA GLU A 144 -57.07 19.59 15.10
C GLU A 144 -55.96 19.15 14.13
N THR A 145 -56.28 18.76 12.89
CA THR A 145 -55.27 18.37 11.89
C THR A 145 -54.78 19.51 11.01
N ALA A 146 -55.42 20.68 11.06
CA ALA A 146 -54.98 21.87 10.34
C ALA A 146 -53.60 22.37 10.76
N ASN A 147 -53.09 21.93 11.93
CA ASN A 147 -51.76 22.25 12.44
C ASN A 147 -50.73 21.11 12.24
N LEU A 148 -51.13 19.97 11.66
CA LEU A 148 -50.22 18.85 11.34
C LEU A 148 -49.57 19.10 9.98
N ASP A 149 -48.53 19.92 9.98
CA ASP A 149 -47.66 20.07 8.83
C ASP A 149 -46.59 18.97 8.85
N VAL A 150 -46.69 18.02 7.90
CA VAL A 150 -45.76 16.89 7.82
C VAL A 150 -44.33 17.35 7.62
N GLU A 151 -44.13 18.46 6.94
CA GLU A 151 -42.79 19.00 6.70
C GLU A 151 -42.12 19.48 8.00
N ASN A 152 -42.86 19.78 9.06
CA ASN A 152 -42.26 20.06 10.37
C ASN A 152 -41.73 18.80 11.07
N TYR A 153 -42.32 17.63 10.80
CA TYR A 153 -41.89 16.36 11.40
C TYR A 153 -40.79 15.68 10.58
N VAL A 154 -40.88 15.74 9.26
CA VAL A 154 -39.93 15.12 8.32
C VAL A 154 -39.09 16.16 7.60
N GLY A 155 -38.92 17.35 8.17
CA GLY A 155 -38.34 18.48 7.47
C GLY A 155 -36.92 18.29 6.97
N THR A 156 -36.57 19.09 5.97
CA THR A 156 -35.26 19.11 5.30
C THR A 156 -34.09 19.07 6.27
N SER A 157 -34.12 19.89 7.34
CA SER A 157 -33.03 19.93 8.32
C SER A 157 -32.87 18.63 9.10
N ARG A 158 -33.97 17.93 9.40
CA ARG A 158 -33.94 16.68 10.18
C ARG A 158 -33.47 15.52 9.32
N VAL A 159 -33.93 15.44 8.08
CA VAL A 159 -33.47 14.42 7.12
C VAL A 159 -32.00 14.63 6.77
N LEU A 160 -31.57 15.87 6.54
CA LEU A 160 -30.16 16.16 6.28
C LEU A 160 -29.29 15.86 7.51
N GLY A 161 -29.78 16.19 8.71
CA GLY A 161 -29.09 15.84 9.96
C GLY A 161 -28.97 14.34 10.21
N PHE A 162 -30.04 13.57 9.97
CA PHE A 162 -30.00 12.10 10.05
C PHE A 162 -29.08 11.51 8.99
N THR A 163 -29.11 12.05 7.76
CA THR A 163 -28.21 11.62 6.68
C THR A 163 -26.75 11.86 7.03
N MET A 164 -26.42 13.00 7.65
CA MET A 164 -25.07 13.26 8.14
C MET A 164 -24.61 12.22 9.17
N LEU A 165 -25.50 11.81 10.08
CA LEU A 165 -25.20 10.76 11.05
C LEU A 165 -24.97 9.41 10.36
N VAL A 166 -25.86 9.03 9.44
CA VAL A 166 -25.73 7.80 8.65
C VAL A 166 -24.44 7.81 7.84
N ALA A 167 -24.12 8.91 7.18
CA ALA A 167 -22.88 9.07 6.42
C ALA A 167 -21.65 8.95 7.32
N ALA A 168 -21.66 9.54 8.52
CA ALA A 168 -20.55 9.39 9.47
C ALA A 168 -20.36 7.94 9.91
N VAL A 169 -21.45 7.21 10.16
CA VAL A 169 -21.41 5.78 10.48
C VAL A 169 -20.88 4.96 9.30
N ASP A 170 -21.36 5.21 8.09
CA ASP A 170 -20.88 4.57 6.87
C ASP A 170 -19.38 4.80 6.68
N VAL A 171 -18.91 6.01 6.99
CA VAL A 171 -17.48 6.34 6.89
C VAL A 171 -16.63 5.42 7.79
N VAL A 172 -17.10 5.22 9.03
CA VAL A 172 -16.43 4.34 9.98
C VAL A 172 -16.52 2.88 9.55
N LEU A 173 -17.69 2.44 9.08
CA LEU A 173 -17.93 1.06 8.65
C LEU A 173 -17.07 0.67 7.44
N LEU A 174 -17.05 1.48 6.39
CA LEU A 174 -16.23 1.22 5.19
C LEU A 174 -14.74 1.20 5.53
N THR A 175 -14.29 2.12 6.38
CA THR A 175 -12.90 2.14 6.86
C THR A 175 -12.55 0.88 7.66
N ALA A 176 -13.45 0.43 8.54
CA ALA A 176 -13.27 -0.78 9.34
C ALA A 176 -13.22 -2.03 8.46
N ILE A 177 -14.15 -2.17 7.50
CA ILE A 177 -14.21 -3.30 6.56
C ILE A 177 -12.95 -3.31 5.68
N ALA A 178 -12.51 -2.17 5.17
CA ALA A 178 -11.30 -2.10 4.35
C ALA A 178 -10.04 -2.49 5.13
N THR A 179 -9.92 -2.01 6.37
CA THR A 179 -8.80 -2.37 7.26
C THR A 179 -8.83 -3.87 7.56
N LEU A 180 -9.99 -4.42 7.90
CA LEU A 180 -10.17 -5.85 8.10
C LEU A 180 -9.85 -6.66 6.84
N GLY A 181 -10.30 -6.20 5.68
CA GLY A 181 -10.01 -6.80 4.37
C GLY A 181 -8.51 -6.87 4.09
N ALA A 182 -7.73 -5.84 4.46
CA ALA A 182 -6.28 -5.85 4.34
C ALA A 182 -5.64 -6.92 5.25
N PHE A 183 -6.09 -7.04 6.50
CA PHE A 183 -5.61 -8.08 7.42
C PHE A 183 -5.97 -9.49 6.93
N LEU A 184 -7.21 -9.69 6.48
CA LEU A 184 -7.67 -10.98 5.96
C LEU A 184 -6.93 -11.35 4.67
N TYR A 185 -6.67 -10.38 3.78
CA TYR A 185 -5.86 -10.60 2.58
C TYR A 185 -4.45 -11.06 2.95
N ASN A 186 -3.80 -10.40 3.90
CA ASN A 186 -2.46 -10.78 4.33
C ASN A 186 -2.41 -12.22 4.85
N MET A 187 -3.45 -12.62 5.59
CA MET A 187 -3.56 -13.99 6.11
C MET A 187 -3.83 -14.99 4.99
N ALA A 188 -4.71 -14.68 4.04
CA ALA A 188 -4.97 -15.52 2.88
C ALA A 188 -3.74 -15.64 1.96
N ALA A 189 -3.02 -14.54 1.72
CA ALA A 189 -1.83 -14.51 0.88
C ALA A 189 -0.67 -15.31 1.49
N ALA A 190 -0.55 -15.33 2.82
CA ALA A 190 0.42 -16.18 3.52
C ALA A 190 0.14 -17.68 3.31
N LEU A 191 -1.12 -18.08 3.13
CA LEU A 191 -1.52 -19.47 2.91
C LEU A 191 -1.50 -19.88 1.43
N LEU A 192 -1.97 -19.00 0.53
CA LEU A 192 -2.18 -19.31 -0.89
C LEU A 192 -1.08 -18.78 -1.83
N GLY A 193 -0.13 -17.97 -1.32
CA GLY A 193 1.00 -17.46 -2.12
C GLY A 193 0.74 -16.16 -2.90
N GLY A 194 -0.31 -15.41 -2.57
CA GLY A 194 -0.60 -14.08 -3.12
C GLY A 194 -1.13 -14.07 -4.57
N ILE A 195 -1.53 -12.88 -5.05
CA ILE A 195 -2.10 -12.68 -6.40
C ILE A 195 -0.97 -12.34 -7.38
N GLU A 196 -0.88 -13.02 -8.54
CA GLU A 196 0.07 -12.67 -9.60
C GLU A 196 -0.44 -11.45 -10.39
N VAL A 197 0.40 -10.43 -10.51
CA VAL A 197 0.15 -9.18 -11.23
C VAL A 197 1.16 -9.09 -12.37
N THR A 198 0.67 -8.91 -13.60
CA THR A 198 1.51 -8.66 -14.77
C THR A 198 1.62 -7.16 -14.96
N LEU A 199 2.80 -6.60 -14.68
CA LEU A 199 3.07 -5.18 -14.87
C LEU A 199 3.59 -4.99 -16.30
N SER A 200 2.85 -4.23 -17.10
CA SER A 200 3.23 -3.82 -18.44
C SER A 200 3.74 -2.38 -18.36
N GLU A 201 4.98 -2.14 -18.76
CA GLU A 201 5.49 -0.79 -18.98
C GLU A 201 4.89 -0.29 -20.31
N ASP A 202 3.88 0.58 -20.27
CA ASP A 202 3.43 1.34 -21.44
C ASP A 202 4.30 2.59 -21.59
N ASN A 203 4.76 2.81 -22.83
CA ASN A 203 5.80 3.78 -23.22
C ASN A 203 5.29 5.20 -23.41
#